data_AF-B9E7U7-F1
#
_entry.id   AF-B9E7U7-F1
#
_cell.length_a   1.000
_cell.length_b   1.000
_cell.length_c   1.000
_cell.angle_alpha   90.00
_cell.angle_beta   90.00
_cell.angle_gamma   90.00
#
_symmetry.space_group_name_H-M   'P 1'
#
loop_
_entity.id
_entity.type
_entity.pdbx_description
1 polymer ?
#
loop_
_entity_poly.entity_id
_entity_poly.type
_entity_poly.pdbx_seq_one_letter_code
_entity_poly.pdbx_strand_id
1 'polypeptide(L)'
;MTNLKKIMMPAALSVSILGLAACGNGGGETLVSSKAGDVKQSDIMKELGNEQIAKTSFQLIFNDVLKEKYGKKIDEDKINKETDKEIKKYGDEKTFEQILQQQSSGMTVEQYKKKRVTDEYQKQFLNDTIKISDKDIKDNAKKASHILIAVKSDSNKDGLSDKEAKAKAEEILKQVKANKDDFKKIAKKESDDTQSAKNNGELGYVVKGQTVEAFEKALFKLKPGEISNIVKTEFGYHIIMAEDDKDIAKEKDKLAQTIRQNKLQDNPKLYVQAVQKLFKEYDVDFKDKDIKKYVDDQILKAK
;
A
#
# COMPACT_ATOMS: atom_id res chain seq x y z
N MET A 1 25.28 -58.33 -27.98
CA MET A 1 24.83 -58.93 -26.70
C MET A 1 24.84 -57.80 -25.68
N THR A 2 23.79 -57.37 -24.98
CA THR A 2 22.47 -57.94 -24.70
C THR A 2 21.59 -56.78 -24.19
N ASN A 3 20.34 -56.71 -24.63
CA ASN A 3 19.26 -55.89 -24.06
C ASN A 3 18.92 -56.33 -22.62
N LEU A 4 18.46 -55.42 -21.75
CA LEU A 4 17.32 -55.63 -20.82
C LEU A 4 16.91 -54.26 -20.20
N LYS A 5 15.84 -53.63 -20.68
CA LYS A 5 14.45 -53.60 -20.14
C LYS A 5 14.22 -52.71 -18.90
N LYS A 6 13.30 -51.75 -19.10
CA LYS A 6 12.56 -50.95 -18.11
C LYS A 6 12.02 -51.79 -16.94
N ILE A 7 12.09 -51.26 -15.73
CA ILE A 7 11.10 -51.53 -14.68
C ILE A 7 10.62 -50.19 -14.13
N MET A 8 9.35 -49.89 -14.42
CA MET A 8 8.55 -48.94 -13.67
C MET A 8 8.41 -49.43 -12.23
N MET A 9 8.63 -48.56 -11.25
CA MET A 9 8.18 -48.81 -9.88
C MET A 9 6.91 -47.98 -9.65
N PRO A 10 5.75 -48.62 -9.41
CA PRO A 10 4.55 -47.89 -9.01
C PRO A 10 4.69 -47.55 -7.52
N ALA A 11 4.80 -46.26 -7.18
CA ALA A 11 4.60 -45.82 -5.80
C ALA A 11 3.08 -45.72 -5.55
N ALA A 12 2.43 -46.87 -5.38
CA ALA A 12 1.11 -46.92 -4.77
C ALA A 12 1.30 -46.66 -3.26
N LEU A 13 1.18 -45.41 -2.83
CA LEU A 13 0.97 -45.10 -1.42
C LEU A 13 -0.52 -45.09 -1.16
N SER A 14 -1.04 -46.26 -0.80
CA SER A 14 -2.35 -46.40 -0.18
C SER A 14 -2.36 -45.64 1.13
N VAL A 15 -3.00 -44.46 1.13
CA VAL A 15 -3.37 -43.72 2.32
C VAL A 15 -4.35 -44.58 3.12
N SER A 16 -3.85 -45.23 4.17
CA SER A 16 -4.69 -45.90 5.17
C SER A 16 -4.90 -44.92 6.32
N ILE A 17 -6.04 -44.22 6.29
CA ILE A 17 -6.57 -43.48 7.43
C ILE A 17 -7.08 -44.51 8.44
N LEU A 18 -6.57 -44.48 9.68
CA LEU A 18 -7.33 -44.57 10.93
C LEU A 18 -6.39 -44.76 12.12
N GLY A 19 -6.43 -43.78 13.02
CA GLY A 19 -5.75 -43.80 14.32
C GLY A 19 -6.25 -42.67 15.20
N LEU A 20 -7.55 -42.65 15.49
CA LEU A 20 -8.11 -41.90 16.62
C LEU A 20 -7.54 -42.48 17.91
N ALA A 21 -6.59 -41.77 18.52
CA ALA A 21 -6.28 -41.90 19.94
C ALA A 21 -6.00 -40.51 20.50
N ALA A 22 -7.05 -39.92 21.08
CA ALA A 22 -6.91 -38.81 21.99
C ALA A 22 -6.23 -39.30 23.29
N CYS A 23 -5.18 -38.58 23.70
CA CYS A 23 -4.88 -38.11 25.07
C CYS A 23 -3.37 -38.08 25.37
N GLY A 24 -2.83 -36.86 25.40
CA GLY A 24 -1.83 -36.43 26.39
C GLY A 24 -0.42 -37.03 26.29
N ASN A 25 0.47 -36.42 25.51
CA ASN A 25 1.72 -35.81 26.00
C ASN A 25 2.49 -35.12 24.83
N GLY A 26 2.53 -33.79 24.81
CA GLY A 26 3.62 -32.96 24.27
C GLY A 26 4.04 -33.02 22.78
N GLY A 27 3.54 -33.93 21.96
CA GLY A 27 3.87 -34.00 20.52
C GLY A 27 2.62 -33.80 19.67
N GLY A 28 2.59 -32.74 18.85
CA GLY A 28 1.46 -32.43 17.96
C GLY A 28 1.19 -33.52 16.91
N GLU A 29 0.15 -33.31 16.10
CA GLU A 29 -0.28 -34.22 15.04
C GLU A 29 0.88 -34.62 14.12
N THR A 30 0.99 -35.92 13.79
CA THR A 30 1.94 -36.42 12.77
C THR A 30 1.43 -36.02 11.40
N LEU A 31 2.20 -35.20 10.68
CA LEU A 31 1.83 -34.67 9.36
C LEU A 31 2.38 -35.52 8.22
N VAL A 32 3.58 -36.08 8.41
CA VAL A 32 4.23 -36.98 7.44
C VAL A 32 4.78 -38.17 8.21
N SER A 33 4.52 -39.38 7.71
CA SER A 33 5.12 -40.60 8.24
C SER A 33 5.94 -41.30 7.16
N SER A 34 7.10 -41.82 7.54
CA SER A 34 7.99 -42.56 6.65
C SER A 34 8.80 -43.59 7.42
N LYS A 35 9.45 -44.51 6.70
CA LYS A 35 10.43 -45.43 7.30
C LYS A 35 11.64 -44.72 7.92
N ALA A 36 11.90 -43.46 7.54
CA ALA A 36 13.00 -42.66 8.06
C ALA A 36 12.60 -41.86 9.32
N GLY A 37 11.32 -41.90 9.71
CA GLY A 37 10.77 -41.14 10.82
C GLY A 37 9.54 -40.33 10.43
N ASP A 38 8.94 -39.72 11.44
CA ASP A 38 7.73 -38.92 11.34
C ASP A 38 8.08 -37.42 11.46
N VAL A 39 7.40 -36.59 10.68
CA VAL A 39 7.39 -35.14 10.85
C VAL A 39 6.12 -34.75 11.57
N LYS A 40 6.26 -34.15 12.75
CA LYS A 40 5.14 -33.68 13.56
C LYS A 40 4.91 -32.19 13.36
N GLN A 41 3.71 -31.74 13.69
CA GLN A 41 3.37 -30.32 13.70
C GLN A 41 4.33 -29.50 14.59
N SER A 42 4.78 -30.06 15.72
CA SER A 42 5.77 -29.43 16.59
C SER A 42 7.14 -29.23 15.93
N ASP A 43 7.51 -30.11 14.99
CA ASP A 43 8.78 -30.00 14.28
C ASP A 43 8.71 -28.87 13.25
N ILE A 44 7.55 -28.72 12.58
CA ILE A 44 7.27 -27.57 11.72
C ILE A 44 7.29 -26.26 12.52
N MET A 45 6.66 -26.21 13.70
CA MET A 45 6.68 -25.02 14.55
C MET A 45 8.11 -24.62 14.94
N LYS A 46 8.96 -25.59 15.28
CA LYS A 46 10.38 -25.33 15.57
C LYS A 46 11.12 -24.77 14.36
N GLU A 47 10.88 -25.34 13.18
CA GLU A 47 11.54 -24.92 11.93
C GLU A 47 11.11 -23.50 11.50
N LEU A 48 9.83 -23.16 11.64
CA LEU A 48 9.33 -21.80 11.36
C LEU A 48 9.91 -20.74 12.32
N GLY A 49 10.24 -21.15 13.55
CA GLY A 49 10.79 -20.29 14.58
C GLY A 49 9.76 -19.35 15.23
N ASN A 50 10.12 -18.88 16.43
CA ASN A 50 9.23 -18.06 17.25
C ASN A 50 8.82 -16.74 16.59
N GLU A 51 9.68 -16.16 15.74
CA GLU A 51 9.39 -14.92 15.03
C GLU A 51 8.22 -15.07 14.05
N GLN A 52 8.27 -16.07 13.16
CA GLN A 52 7.23 -16.25 12.15
C GLN A 52 5.91 -16.66 12.81
N ILE A 53 5.98 -17.51 13.84
CA ILE A 53 4.83 -17.87 14.66
C ILE A 53 4.23 -16.61 15.30
N ALA A 54 5.04 -15.79 15.96
CA ALA A 54 4.55 -14.58 16.63
C ALA A 54 3.91 -13.57 15.67
N LYS A 55 4.53 -13.31 14.51
CA LYS A 55 3.96 -12.46 13.45
C LYS A 55 2.62 -12.98 12.96
N THR A 56 2.55 -14.29 12.69
CA THR A 56 1.33 -14.94 12.21
C THR A 56 0.23 -14.91 13.27
N SER A 57 0.55 -15.25 14.52
CA SER A 57 -0.38 -15.20 15.65
C SER A 57 -0.92 -13.79 15.86
N PHE A 58 -0.05 -12.77 15.84
CA PHE A 58 -0.46 -11.36 15.92
C PHE A 58 -1.41 -10.97 14.79
N GLN A 59 -1.08 -11.32 13.54
CA GLN A 59 -1.91 -10.98 12.39
C GLN A 59 -3.29 -11.65 12.47
N LEU A 60 -3.35 -12.92 12.88
CA LEU A 60 -4.61 -13.66 13.03
C LEU A 60 -5.49 -13.01 14.10
N ILE A 61 -4.97 -12.82 15.32
CA ILE A 61 -5.77 -12.23 16.41
C ILE A 61 -6.17 -10.79 16.10
N PHE A 62 -5.30 -10.01 15.45
CA PHE A 62 -5.63 -8.66 15.04
C PHE A 62 -6.80 -8.66 14.04
N ASN A 63 -6.76 -9.51 13.02
CA ASN A 63 -7.85 -9.61 12.04
C ASN A 63 -9.15 -10.12 12.67
N ASP A 64 -9.09 -11.06 13.61
CA ASP A 64 -10.27 -11.57 14.32
C ASP A 64 -10.91 -10.49 15.20
N VAL A 65 -10.10 -9.73 15.95
CA VAL A 65 -10.58 -8.59 16.74
C VAL A 65 -11.20 -7.51 15.85
N LEU A 66 -10.58 -7.23 14.71
CA LEU A 66 -11.13 -6.28 13.75
C LEU A 66 -12.45 -6.76 13.14
N LYS A 67 -12.55 -8.06 12.81
CA LYS A 67 -13.79 -8.66 12.32
C LYS A 67 -14.89 -8.58 13.37
N GLU A 68 -14.59 -8.87 14.64
CA GLU A 68 -15.57 -8.73 15.73
C GLU A 68 -16.04 -7.27 15.87
N LYS A 69 -15.12 -6.31 15.77
CA LYS A 69 -15.44 -4.88 15.91
C LYS A 69 -16.24 -4.31 14.75
N TYR A 70 -15.93 -4.72 13.52
CA TYR A 70 -16.39 -4.06 12.30
C TYR A 70 -17.23 -4.94 11.38
N GLY A 71 -17.31 -6.25 11.61
CA GLY A 71 -18.00 -7.19 10.73
C GLY A 71 -19.49 -6.91 10.54
N LYS A 72 -20.14 -6.33 11.56
CA LYS A 72 -21.55 -5.88 11.43
C LYS A 72 -21.72 -4.59 10.62
N LYS A 73 -20.64 -3.83 10.39
CA LYS A 73 -20.64 -2.55 9.68
C LYS A 73 -20.18 -2.68 8.22
N ILE A 74 -19.49 -3.77 7.89
CA ILE A 74 -18.90 -4.00 6.57
C ILE A 74 -19.66 -5.15 5.90
N ASP A 75 -20.13 -4.89 4.69
CA ASP A 75 -20.81 -5.88 3.85
C ASP A 75 -19.77 -6.75 3.13
N GLU A 76 -19.34 -7.84 3.81
CA GLU A 76 -18.38 -8.81 3.25
C GLU A 76 -18.88 -9.40 1.92
N ASP A 77 -20.19 -9.66 1.80
CA ASP A 77 -20.80 -10.23 0.60
C ASP A 77 -20.70 -9.28 -0.59
N LYS A 78 -20.92 -7.99 -0.38
CA LYS A 78 -20.73 -6.97 -1.41
C LYS A 78 -19.27 -6.92 -1.85
N ILE A 79 -18.32 -6.92 -0.91
CA ILE A 79 -16.88 -6.94 -1.24
C ILE A 79 -16.55 -8.17 -2.08
N ASN A 80 -17.04 -9.35 -1.69
CA ASN A 80 -16.81 -10.59 -2.41
C ASN A 80 -17.42 -10.56 -3.82
N LYS A 81 -18.66 -10.07 -3.97
CA LYS A 81 -19.33 -9.90 -5.27
C LYS A 81 -18.60 -8.91 -6.18
N GLU A 82 -18.09 -7.82 -5.64
CA GLU A 82 -17.27 -6.85 -6.39
C GLU A 82 -15.93 -7.48 -6.81
N THR A 83 -15.33 -8.26 -5.92
CA THR A 83 -14.11 -9.02 -6.21
C THR A 83 -14.32 -10.03 -7.32
N ASP A 84 -15.44 -10.76 -7.32
CA ASP A 84 -15.78 -11.70 -8.39
C ASP A 84 -15.97 -11.00 -9.75
N LYS A 85 -16.56 -9.81 -9.75
CA LYS A 85 -16.68 -9.01 -10.98
C LYS A 85 -15.33 -8.54 -11.49
N GLU A 86 -14.40 -8.23 -10.61
CA GLU A 86 -13.03 -7.84 -10.96
C GLU A 86 -12.24 -9.02 -11.52
N ILE A 87 -12.28 -10.19 -10.86
CA ILE A 87 -11.64 -11.43 -11.31
C ILE A 87 -12.08 -11.77 -12.74
N LYS A 88 -13.38 -11.65 -13.03
CA LYS A 88 -13.93 -11.90 -14.38
C LYS A 88 -13.35 -11.00 -15.47
N LYS A 89 -12.79 -9.83 -15.14
CA LYS A 89 -12.11 -8.96 -16.13
C LYS A 89 -10.76 -9.53 -16.58
N TYR A 90 -10.18 -10.43 -15.79
CA TYR A 90 -8.91 -11.10 -16.06
C TYR A 90 -9.10 -12.49 -16.68
N GLY A 91 -10.34 -12.86 -17.03
CA GLY A 91 -10.68 -14.18 -17.57
C GLY A 91 -11.37 -15.05 -16.54
N ASP A 92 -10.80 -16.22 -16.25
CA ASP A 92 -11.31 -17.15 -15.25
C ASP A 92 -10.52 -17.08 -13.94
N GLU A 93 -11.06 -17.77 -12.92
CA GLU A 93 -10.46 -17.81 -11.58
C GLU A 93 -9.03 -18.35 -11.60
N LYS A 94 -8.75 -19.35 -12.44
CA LYS A 94 -7.43 -19.96 -12.59
C LYS A 94 -6.41 -18.99 -13.18
N THR A 95 -6.79 -18.25 -14.21
CA THR A 95 -5.95 -17.22 -14.83
C THR A 95 -5.63 -16.12 -13.81
N PHE A 96 -6.64 -15.70 -13.05
CA PHE A 96 -6.42 -14.74 -11.98
C PHE A 96 -5.51 -15.28 -10.88
N GLU A 97 -5.71 -16.53 -10.46
CA GLU A 97 -4.85 -17.18 -9.47
C GLU A 97 -3.39 -17.29 -9.93
N GLN A 98 -3.14 -17.56 -11.22
CA GLN A 98 -1.79 -17.53 -11.79
C GLN A 98 -1.16 -16.13 -11.69
N ILE A 99 -1.94 -15.07 -11.94
CA ILE A 99 -1.48 -13.68 -11.77
C ILE A 99 -1.15 -13.41 -10.30
N LEU A 100 -2.00 -13.85 -9.36
CA LEU A 100 -1.75 -13.72 -7.92
C LEU A 100 -0.48 -14.45 -7.51
N GLN A 101 -0.28 -15.69 -7.98
CA GLN A 101 0.89 -16.50 -7.67
C GLN A 101 2.20 -15.92 -8.21
N GLN A 102 2.15 -15.19 -9.33
CA GLN A 102 3.30 -14.44 -9.84
C GLN A 102 3.72 -13.30 -8.90
N GLN A 103 2.76 -12.67 -8.23
CA GLN A 103 3.02 -11.58 -7.29
C GLN A 103 3.38 -12.09 -5.88
N SER A 104 2.72 -13.17 -5.46
CA SER A 104 2.89 -13.79 -4.15
C SER A 104 2.69 -15.29 -4.27
N SER A 105 3.77 -16.06 -4.15
CA SER A 105 3.73 -17.52 -4.24
C SER A 105 2.69 -18.11 -3.28
N GLY A 106 1.87 -19.04 -3.80
CA GLY A 106 0.84 -19.72 -3.02
C GLY A 106 -0.43 -18.92 -2.75
N MET A 107 -0.58 -17.71 -3.29
CA MET A 107 -1.80 -16.91 -3.12
C MET A 107 -2.96 -17.50 -3.94
N THR A 108 -4.05 -17.83 -3.26
CA THR A 108 -5.30 -18.31 -3.88
C THR A 108 -6.34 -17.19 -4.03
N VAL A 109 -7.36 -17.41 -4.85
CA VAL A 109 -8.50 -16.47 -4.96
C VAL A 109 -9.25 -16.34 -3.63
N GLU A 110 -9.41 -17.44 -2.89
CA GLU A 110 -10.02 -17.40 -1.56
C GLU A 110 -9.21 -16.53 -0.59
N GLN A 111 -7.89 -16.70 -0.57
CA GLN A 111 -7.00 -15.88 0.24
C GLN A 111 -7.03 -14.41 -0.19
N TYR A 112 -7.13 -14.13 -1.49
CA TYR A 112 -7.28 -12.76 -2.00
C TYR A 112 -8.60 -12.12 -1.55
N LYS A 113 -9.73 -12.84 -1.65
CA LYS A 113 -11.03 -12.37 -1.13
C LYS A 113 -10.98 -12.08 0.36
N LYS A 114 -10.43 -13.03 1.14
CA LYS A 114 -10.22 -12.86 2.58
C LYS A 114 -9.36 -11.62 2.86
N LYS A 115 -8.28 -11.44 2.10
CA LYS A 115 -7.40 -10.27 2.21
C LYS A 115 -8.18 -8.97 1.97
N ARG A 116 -8.99 -8.89 0.91
CA ARG A 116 -9.79 -7.69 0.62
C ARG A 116 -10.76 -7.34 1.74
N VAL A 117 -11.41 -8.33 2.34
CA VAL A 117 -12.28 -8.13 3.51
C VAL A 117 -11.46 -7.61 4.69
N THR A 118 -10.30 -8.23 4.99
CA THR A 118 -9.44 -7.77 6.09
C THR A 118 -8.84 -6.39 5.85
N ASP A 119 -8.53 -6.02 4.60
CA ASP A 119 -8.04 -4.70 4.24
C ASP A 119 -9.12 -3.63 4.50
N GLU A 120 -10.40 -3.93 4.23
CA GLU A 120 -11.50 -3.02 4.55
C GLU A 120 -11.69 -2.87 6.07
N TYR A 121 -11.52 -3.96 6.83
CA TYR A 121 -11.50 -3.88 8.29
C TYR A 121 -10.39 -3.00 8.83
N GLN A 122 -9.16 -3.17 8.33
CA GLN A 122 -8.02 -2.35 8.74
C GLN A 122 -8.21 -0.89 8.32
N LYS A 123 -8.74 -0.64 7.11
CA LYS A 123 -9.09 0.70 6.64
C LYS A 123 -10.12 1.36 7.55
N GLN A 124 -11.17 0.64 7.97
CA GLN A 124 -12.17 1.17 8.89
C GLN A 124 -11.60 1.42 10.29
N PHE A 125 -10.73 0.53 10.78
CA PHE A 125 -10.00 0.75 12.03
C PHE A 125 -9.16 2.03 12.00
N LEU A 126 -8.45 2.26 10.90
CA LEU A 126 -7.67 3.47 10.71
C LEU A 126 -8.57 4.71 10.53
N ASN A 127 -9.72 4.59 9.86
CA ASN A 127 -10.74 5.65 9.78
C ASN A 127 -11.26 6.07 11.16
N ASP A 128 -11.42 5.13 12.07
CA ASP A 128 -11.91 5.39 13.43
C ASP A 128 -10.82 5.90 14.36
N THR A 129 -9.58 5.48 14.15
CA THR A 129 -8.43 5.88 14.96
C THR A 129 -7.90 7.26 14.56
N ILE A 130 -7.74 7.51 13.27
CA ILE A 130 -7.10 8.73 12.74
C ILE A 130 -8.13 9.46 11.88
N LYS A 131 -8.93 10.27 12.57
CA LYS A 131 -9.93 11.14 11.95
C LYS A 131 -9.23 12.24 11.17
N ILE A 132 -9.61 12.39 9.90
CA ILE A 132 -9.16 13.46 9.03
C ILE A 132 -10.35 14.39 8.82
N SER A 133 -10.23 15.64 9.26
CA SER A 133 -11.27 16.64 9.09
C SER A 133 -11.21 17.28 7.70
N ASP A 134 -12.29 17.96 7.30
CA ASP A 134 -12.29 18.80 6.09
C ASP A 134 -11.19 19.88 6.13
N LYS A 135 -10.87 20.38 7.32
CA LYS A 135 -9.76 21.33 7.52
C LYS A 135 -8.42 20.65 7.27
N ASP A 136 -8.20 19.43 7.77
CA ASP A 136 -6.97 18.68 7.49
C ASP A 136 -6.80 18.45 5.98
N ILE A 137 -7.88 18.14 5.26
CA ILE A 137 -7.83 17.97 3.80
C ILE A 137 -7.40 19.29 3.15
N LYS A 138 -8.05 20.41 3.47
CA LYS A 138 -7.72 21.73 2.89
C LYS A 138 -6.30 22.20 3.21
N ASP A 139 -5.80 21.88 4.41
CA ASP A 139 -4.47 22.29 4.85
C ASP A 139 -3.34 21.42 4.27
N ASN A 140 -3.66 20.20 3.83
CA ASN A 140 -2.66 19.21 3.40
C ASN A 140 -2.81 18.76 1.95
N ALA A 141 -3.86 19.14 1.24
CA ALA A 141 -4.06 18.82 -0.18
C ALA A 141 -4.40 20.08 -0.99
N LYS A 142 -3.79 20.22 -2.17
CA LYS A 142 -4.11 21.30 -3.10
C LYS A 142 -4.11 20.79 -4.53
N LYS A 143 -5.13 21.17 -5.31
CA LYS A 143 -5.18 20.86 -6.73
C LYS A 143 -4.17 21.72 -7.47
N ALA A 144 -3.33 21.12 -8.30
CA ALA A 144 -2.22 21.81 -8.93
C ALA A 144 -2.01 21.41 -10.38
N SER A 145 -1.47 22.35 -11.13
CA SER A 145 -0.84 22.16 -12.43
C SER A 145 0.55 22.77 -12.42
N HIS A 146 1.47 22.26 -13.23
CA HIS A 146 2.82 22.84 -13.31
C HIS A 146 3.42 22.79 -14.72
N ILE A 147 4.43 23.63 -14.91
CA ILE A 147 5.33 23.64 -16.06
C ILE A 147 6.74 23.44 -15.51
N LEU A 148 7.42 22.38 -15.94
CA LEU A 148 8.82 22.14 -15.62
C LEU A 148 9.69 22.52 -16.81
N ILE A 149 10.72 23.32 -16.58
CA ILE A 149 11.85 23.49 -17.50
C ILE A 149 13.05 22.78 -16.89
N ALA A 150 13.42 21.65 -17.47
CA ALA A 150 14.41 20.76 -16.92
C ALA A 150 15.83 21.33 -17.07
N VAL A 151 16.63 21.14 -16.04
CA VAL A 151 18.06 21.46 -16.09
C VAL A 151 18.86 20.19 -16.30
N LYS A 152 19.92 20.29 -17.10
CA LYS A 152 20.85 19.20 -17.36
C LYS A 152 21.46 18.70 -16.06
N SER A 153 21.37 17.39 -15.84
CA SER A 153 21.93 16.71 -14.68
C SER A 153 22.45 15.33 -15.07
N ASP A 154 22.94 14.55 -14.10
CA ASP A 154 23.32 13.17 -14.36
C ASP A 154 22.13 12.27 -14.70
N SER A 155 20.98 12.55 -14.10
CA SER A 155 19.73 11.83 -14.34
C SER A 155 18.93 12.36 -15.53
N ASN A 156 19.22 13.57 -16.03
CA ASN A 156 18.57 14.15 -17.19
C ASN A 156 19.58 14.85 -18.12
N LYS A 157 20.04 14.12 -19.15
CA LYS A 157 21.04 14.63 -20.10
C LYS A 157 20.46 15.58 -21.15
N ASP A 158 19.13 15.57 -21.34
CA ASP A 158 18.41 16.36 -22.34
C ASP A 158 17.94 17.73 -21.81
N GLY A 159 18.12 17.99 -20.51
CA GLY A 159 17.82 19.29 -19.92
C GLY A 159 18.70 20.43 -20.46
N LEU A 160 18.21 21.66 -20.30
CA LEU A 160 18.93 22.89 -20.67
C LEU A 160 20.06 23.18 -19.67
N SER A 161 21.01 24.05 -20.03
CA SER A 161 21.91 24.60 -18.99
C SER A 161 21.10 25.40 -17.97
N ASP A 162 21.61 25.57 -16.75
CA ASP A 162 20.87 26.26 -15.69
C ASP A 162 20.44 27.69 -16.11
N LYS A 163 21.33 28.41 -16.81
CA LYS A 163 21.08 29.76 -17.31
C LYS A 163 19.98 29.78 -18.38
N GLU A 164 20.01 28.84 -19.33
CA GLU A 164 19.02 28.73 -20.40
C GLU A 164 17.65 28.31 -19.85
N ALA A 165 17.62 27.33 -18.95
CA ALA A 165 16.40 26.88 -18.29
C ALA A 165 15.74 28.01 -17.51
N LYS A 166 16.53 28.80 -16.77
CA LYS A 166 16.04 29.97 -16.05
C LYS A 166 15.45 31.01 -17.00
N ALA A 167 16.16 31.35 -18.07
CA ALA A 167 15.69 32.33 -19.05
C ALA A 167 14.38 31.88 -19.72
N LYS A 168 14.28 30.59 -20.09
CA LYS A 168 13.05 30.01 -20.66
C LYS A 168 11.90 30.03 -19.64
N ALA A 169 12.15 29.68 -18.38
CA ALA A 169 11.15 29.77 -17.32
C ALA A 169 10.69 31.22 -17.07
N GLU A 170 11.58 32.21 -17.14
CA GLU A 170 11.23 33.63 -17.04
C GLU A 170 10.35 34.11 -18.19
N GLU A 171 10.61 33.65 -19.42
CA GLU A 171 9.77 33.94 -20.58
C GLU A 171 8.37 33.33 -20.42
N ILE A 172 8.30 32.04 -20.09
CA ILE A 172 7.04 31.33 -19.87
C ILE A 172 6.24 31.97 -18.74
N LEU A 173 6.90 32.34 -17.64
CA LEU A 173 6.23 33.00 -16.51
C LEU A 173 5.56 34.30 -16.94
N LYS A 174 6.23 35.11 -17.79
CA LYS A 174 5.64 36.34 -18.33
C LYS A 174 4.40 36.04 -19.17
N GLN A 175 4.45 35.02 -20.02
CA GLN A 175 3.30 34.63 -20.86
C GLN A 175 2.10 34.20 -20.01
N VAL A 176 2.29 33.28 -19.05
CA VAL A 176 1.18 32.78 -18.21
C VAL A 176 0.66 33.82 -17.23
N LYS A 177 1.48 34.80 -16.80
CA LYS A 177 1.00 35.92 -15.99
C LYS A 177 0.23 36.96 -16.82
N ALA A 178 0.57 37.13 -18.09
CA ALA A 178 -0.17 38.01 -19.00
C ALA A 178 -1.54 37.43 -19.36
N ASN A 179 -1.62 36.11 -19.58
CA ASN A 179 -2.86 35.40 -19.78
C ASN A 179 -2.84 34.03 -19.07
N LYS A 180 -3.48 33.96 -17.90
CA LYS A 180 -3.56 32.73 -17.10
C LYS A 180 -4.29 31.59 -17.83
N ASP A 181 -5.21 31.90 -18.75
CA ASP A 181 -5.98 30.88 -19.46
C ASP A 181 -5.11 30.11 -20.46
N ASP A 182 -3.94 30.66 -20.84
CA ASP A 182 -2.95 29.97 -21.67
C ASP A 182 -2.09 28.97 -20.89
N PHE A 183 -2.15 28.94 -19.55
CA PHE A 183 -1.29 28.09 -18.73
C PHE A 183 -1.31 26.63 -19.19
N LYS A 184 -2.50 26.06 -19.39
CA LYS A 184 -2.70 24.67 -19.83
C LYS A 184 -2.11 24.37 -21.21
N LYS A 185 -2.28 25.30 -22.14
CA LYS A 185 -1.75 25.19 -23.51
C LYS A 185 -0.22 25.28 -23.50
N ILE A 186 0.32 26.21 -22.73
CA ILE A 186 1.77 26.42 -22.60
C ILE A 186 2.39 25.21 -21.86
N ALA A 187 1.77 24.71 -20.79
CA ALA A 187 2.22 23.51 -20.09
C ALA A 187 2.30 22.30 -21.03
N LYS A 188 1.27 22.08 -21.85
CA LYS A 188 1.27 21.00 -22.83
C LYS A 188 2.41 21.09 -23.85
N LYS A 189 2.76 22.31 -24.25
CA LYS A 189 3.74 22.57 -25.32
C LYS A 189 5.17 22.65 -24.81
N GLU A 190 5.37 23.24 -23.64
CA GLU A 190 6.69 23.71 -23.19
C GLU A 190 7.20 22.98 -21.94
N SER A 191 6.37 22.22 -21.23
CA SER A 191 6.80 21.49 -20.03
C SER A 191 7.61 20.25 -20.39
N ASP A 192 8.76 20.09 -19.76
CA ASP A 192 9.64 18.93 -19.88
C ASP A 192 9.20 17.75 -18.99
N ASP A 193 8.22 17.95 -18.11
CA ASP A 193 7.52 16.85 -17.44
C ASP A 193 6.50 16.22 -18.40
N THR A 194 6.97 15.24 -19.18
CA THR A 194 6.17 14.54 -20.18
C THR A 194 4.89 13.87 -19.63
N GLN A 195 4.86 13.51 -18.34
CA GLN A 195 3.71 12.84 -17.75
C GLN A 195 2.56 13.80 -17.50
N SER A 196 2.83 15.00 -16.98
CA SER A 196 1.80 16.02 -16.78
C SER A 196 1.54 16.85 -18.04
N ALA A 197 2.56 17.10 -18.88
CA ALA A 197 2.43 17.89 -20.12
C ALA A 197 1.33 17.34 -21.04
N LYS A 198 1.27 16.02 -21.24
CA LYS A 198 0.20 15.37 -22.03
C LYS A 198 -1.21 15.63 -21.50
N ASN A 199 -1.31 15.92 -20.20
CA ASN A 199 -2.53 16.28 -19.47
C ASN A 199 -2.59 17.79 -19.17
N ASN A 200 -2.02 18.63 -20.04
CA ASN A 200 -2.01 20.09 -19.90
C ASN A 200 -1.33 20.61 -18.62
N GLY A 201 -0.34 19.89 -18.10
CA GLY A 201 0.38 20.21 -16.87
C GLY A 201 -0.31 19.78 -15.58
N GLU A 202 -1.47 19.11 -15.66
CA GLU A 202 -2.26 18.75 -14.48
C GLU A 202 -1.56 17.68 -13.62
N LEU A 203 -1.45 17.96 -12.31
CA LEU A 203 -0.97 17.01 -11.29
C LEU A 203 -2.14 16.40 -10.48
N GLY A 204 -3.33 17.00 -10.57
CA GLY A 204 -4.44 16.66 -9.69
C GLY A 204 -4.24 17.22 -8.28
N TYR A 205 -4.80 16.55 -7.27
CA TYR A 205 -4.58 16.93 -5.87
C TYR A 205 -3.21 16.44 -5.39
N VAL A 206 -2.34 17.39 -5.10
CA VAL A 206 -1.04 17.14 -4.46
C VAL A 206 -1.22 17.22 -2.95
N VAL A 207 -0.86 16.14 -2.26
CA VAL A 207 -0.84 16.05 -0.80
C VAL A 207 0.57 16.36 -0.29
N LYS A 208 0.70 17.06 0.84
CA LYS A 208 2.01 17.31 1.47
C LYS A 208 2.81 16.03 1.67
N GLY A 209 4.11 16.10 1.41
CA GLY A 209 5.04 14.98 1.39
C GLY A 209 5.19 14.30 0.01
N GLN A 210 4.35 14.62 -0.97
CA GLN A 210 4.42 14.01 -2.32
C GLN A 210 5.39 14.70 -3.27
N THR A 211 5.83 15.93 -2.96
CA THR A 211 6.73 16.72 -3.80
C THR A 211 7.91 17.22 -3.00
N VAL A 212 9.00 17.58 -3.69
CA VAL A 212 10.17 18.18 -3.05
C VAL A 212 9.80 19.47 -2.32
N GLU A 213 10.50 19.75 -1.22
CA GLU A 213 10.15 20.80 -0.26
C GLU A 213 9.96 22.19 -0.90
N ALA A 214 10.81 22.56 -1.87
CA ALA A 214 10.71 23.84 -2.56
C ALA A 214 9.41 23.98 -3.38
N PHE A 215 9.00 22.92 -4.07
CA PHE A 215 7.74 22.86 -4.82
C PHE A 215 6.56 22.95 -3.87
N GLU A 216 6.56 22.13 -2.82
CA GLU A 216 5.48 22.08 -1.83
C GLU A 216 5.28 23.46 -1.17
N LYS A 217 6.37 24.07 -0.66
CA LYS A 217 6.30 25.38 -0.01
C LYS A 217 5.74 26.45 -0.93
N ALA A 218 6.03 26.39 -2.23
CA ALA A 218 5.49 27.34 -3.20
C ALA A 218 4.00 27.08 -3.44
N LEU A 219 3.61 25.84 -3.75
CA LEU A 219 2.21 25.46 -4.01
C LEU A 219 1.30 25.80 -2.83
N PHE A 220 1.70 25.45 -1.60
CA PHE A 220 0.84 25.63 -0.43
C PHE A 220 0.69 27.11 0.00
N LYS A 221 1.53 28.02 -0.50
CA LYS A 221 1.37 29.48 -0.32
C LYS A 221 0.36 30.12 -1.27
N LEU A 222 0.07 29.49 -2.42
CA LEU A 222 -0.83 30.04 -3.43
C LEU A 222 -2.30 29.97 -3.00
N LYS A 223 -3.10 30.96 -3.37
CA LYS A 223 -4.57 30.85 -3.33
C LYS A 223 -5.09 30.14 -4.60
N PRO A 224 -6.30 29.58 -4.58
CA PRO A 224 -6.92 29.03 -5.79
C PRO A 224 -6.91 30.05 -6.95
N GLY A 225 -6.48 29.59 -8.13
CA GLY A 225 -6.31 30.39 -9.34
C GLY A 225 -4.98 31.17 -9.43
N GLU A 226 -4.13 31.17 -8.40
CA GLU A 226 -2.84 31.88 -8.44
C GLU A 226 -1.74 31.05 -9.11
N ILE A 227 -0.81 31.76 -9.73
CA ILE A 227 0.41 31.22 -10.33
C ILE A 227 1.61 31.67 -9.48
N SER A 228 2.52 30.74 -9.18
CA SER A 228 3.74 31.01 -8.43
C SER A 228 4.73 31.92 -9.17
N ASN A 229 5.74 32.40 -8.46
CA ASN A 229 6.99 32.78 -9.12
C ASN A 229 7.75 31.52 -9.57
N ILE A 230 8.89 31.70 -10.24
CA ILE A 230 9.75 30.58 -10.60
C ILE A 230 10.25 29.88 -9.34
N VAL A 231 10.10 28.56 -9.29
CA VAL A 231 10.54 27.70 -8.19
C VAL A 231 11.68 26.82 -8.69
N LYS A 232 12.87 26.97 -8.13
CA LYS A 232 14.01 26.09 -8.43
C LYS A 232 13.93 24.81 -7.58
N THR A 233 14.12 23.67 -8.22
CA THR A 233 14.31 22.35 -7.59
C THR A 233 15.53 21.65 -8.19
N GLU A 234 15.82 20.44 -7.73
CA GLU A 234 16.84 19.57 -8.35
C GLU A 234 16.50 19.14 -9.79
N PHE A 235 15.21 19.16 -10.17
CA PHE A 235 14.76 18.79 -11.52
C PHE A 235 14.88 19.95 -12.52
N GLY A 236 14.85 21.19 -12.04
CA GLY A 236 14.89 22.37 -12.89
C GLY A 236 14.10 23.54 -12.31
N TYR A 237 13.43 24.27 -13.19
CA TYR A 237 12.64 25.45 -12.85
C TYR A 237 11.15 25.16 -13.07
N HIS A 238 10.35 25.34 -12.04
CA HIS A 238 8.92 25.10 -12.05
C HIS A 238 8.12 26.40 -12.02
N ILE A 239 7.01 26.41 -12.73
CA ILE A 239 5.95 27.41 -12.58
C ILE A 239 4.69 26.64 -12.19
N ILE A 240 4.10 26.98 -11.06
CA ILE A 240 3.06 26.20 -10.40
C ILE A 240 1.78 27.02 -10.40
N MET A 241 0.66 26.41 -10.76
CA MET A 241 -0.67 26.98 -10.63
C MET A 241 -1.45 26.20 -9.57
N ALA A 242 -2.01 26.91 -8.59
CA ALA A 242 -3.03 26.35 -7.72
C ALA A 242 -4.38 26.40 -8.45
N GLU A 243 -4.95 25.25 -8.75
CA GLU A 243 -6.22 25.14 -9.46
C GLU A 243 -7.40 25.33 -8.49
N ASP A 244 -8.58 25.64 -9.02
CA ASP A 244 -9.82 25.61 -8.26
C ASP A 244 -10.14 24.18 -7.77
N ASP A 245 -10.59 24.06 -6.52
CA ASP A 245 -10.84 22.79 -5.83
C ASP A 245 -12.34 22.42 -5.77
N LYS A 246 -13.13 22.84 -6.75
CA LYS A 246 -14.60 22.64 -6.80
C LYS A 246 -15.02 21.17 -6.72
N ASP A 247 -14.13 20.25 -7.09
CA ASP A 247 -14.34 18.80 -7.06
C ASP A 247 -13.76 18.12 -5.82
N ILE A 248 -13.20 18.86 -4.84
CA ILE A 248 -12.53 18.28 -3.67
C ILE A 248 -13.44 17.34 -2.89
N ALA A 249 -14.75 17.65 -2.86
CA ALA A 249 -15.78 16.82 -2.24
C ALA A 249 -15.80 15.37 -2.80
N LYS A 250 -15.50 15.19 -4.09
CA LYS A 250 -15.48 13.87 -4.76
C LYS A 250 -14.24 13.06 -4.41
N GLU A 251 -13.15 13.73 -4.04
CA GLU A 251 -11.86 13.11 -3.72
C GLU A 251 -11.60 13.00 -2.21
N LYS A 252 -12.52 13.50 -1.36
CA LYS A 252 -12.33 13.58 0.10
C LYS A 252 -11.86 12.28 0.73
N ASP A 253 -12.50 11.15 0.43
CA ASP A 253 -12.15 9.86 1.03
C ASP A 253 -10.75 9.41 0.64
N LYS A 254 -10.37 9.62 -0.64
CA LYS A 254 -9.04 9.30 -1.15
C LYS A 254 -7.98 10.20 -0.51
N LEU A 255 -8.22 11.51 -0.46
CA LEU A 255 -7.32 12.47 0.18
C LEU A 255 -7.16 12.18 1.67
N ALA A 256 -8.25 11.87 2.37
CA ALA A 256 -8.20 11.47 3.77
C ALA A 256 -7.36 10.21 3.98
N GLN A 257 -7.48 9.22 3.10
CA GLN A 257 -6.65 8.01 3.17
C GLN A 257 -5.17 8.33 2.95
N THR A 258 -4.81 9.12 1.93
CA THR A 258 -3.43 9.54 1.68
C THR A 258 -2.86 10.34 2.85
N ILE A 259 -3.59 11.33 3.35
CA ILE A 259 -3.16 12.14 4.51
C ILE A 259 -2.96 11.26 5.74
N ARG A 260 -3.83 10.26 5.96
CA ARG A 260 -3.67 9.32 7.06
C ARG A 260 -2.41 8.47 6.91
N GLN A 261 -2.13 7.97 5.70
CA GLN A 261 -0.91 7.22 5.42
C GLN A 261 0.33 8.07 5.69
N ASN A 262 0.35 9.34 5.27
CA ASN A 262 1.46 10.25 5.54
C ASN A 262 1.63 10.47 7.05
N LYS A 263 0.54 10.71 7.79
CA LYS A 263 0.60 10.82 9.27
C LYS A 263 1.15 9.55 9.94
N LEU A 264 0.82 8.38 9.41
CA LEU A 264 1.35 7.09 9.90
C LEU A 264 2.83 6.90 9.56
N GLN A 265 3.27 7.36 8.39
CA GLN A 265 4.67 7.35 8.00
C GLN A 265 5.50 8.29 8.87
N ASP A 266 4.99 9.50 9.12
CA ASP A 266 5.66 10.52 9.95
C ASP A 266 5.67 10.12 11.43
N ASN A 267 4.62 9.43 11.89
CA ASN A 267 4.51 8.97 13.28
C ASN A 267 3.95 7.54 13.37
N PRO A 268 4.79 6.51 13.15
CA PRO A 268 4.40 5.11 13.21
C PRO A 268 3.82 4.68 14.56
N LYS A 269 4.14 5.42 15.65
CA LYS A 269 3.60 5.17 16.99
C LYS A 269 2.09 5.29 17.04
N LEU A 270 1.46 6.09 16.16
CA LEU A 270 0.01 6.20 16.07
C LEU A 270 -0.65 4.84 15.79
N TYR A 271 -0.06 4.06 14.87
CA TYR A 271 -0.56 2.71 14.57
C TYR A 271 -0.39 1.79 15.78
N VAL A 272 0.81 1.76 16.37
CA VAL A 272 1.12 0.90 17.53
C VAL A 272 0.19 1.19 18.71
N GLN A 273 0.03 2.46 19.07
CA GLN A 273 -0.85 2.89 20.17
C GLN A 273 -2.31 2.52 19.91
N ALA A 274 -2.76 2.62 18.66
CA ALA A 274 -4.10 2.22 18.28
C ALA A 274 -4.32 0.72 18.46
N VAL A 275 -3.37 -0.10 18.01
CA VAL A 275 -3.44 -1.56 18.18
C VAL A 275 -3.37 -1.94 19.66
N GLN A 276 -2.47 -1.34 20.44
CA GLN A 276 -2.38 -1.58 21.89
C GLN A 276 -3.70 -1.26 22.60
N LYS A 277 -4.34 -0.12 22.24
CA LYS A 277 -5.65 0.25 22.79
C LYS A 277 -6.72 -0.76 22.41
N LEU A 278 -6.74 -1.19 21.15
CA LEU A 278 -7.67 -2.20 20.65
C LEU A 278 -7.49 -3.55 21.36
N PHE A 279 -6.25 -4.01 21.52
CA PHE A 279 -5.96 -5.26 22.21
C PHE A 279 -6.32 -5.22 23.68
N LYS A 280 -6.13 -4.08 24.35
CA LYS A 280 -6.61 -3.87 25.71
C LYS A 280 -8.14 -3.88 25.81
N GLU A 281 -8.84 -3.32 24.82
CA GLU A 281 -10.32 -3.32 24.78
C GLU A 281 -10.90 -4.73 24.64
N TYR A 282 -10.16 -5.65 24.00
CA TYR A 282 -10.56 -7.03 23.74
C TYR A 282 -9.85 -8.07 24.63
N ASP A 283 -9.15 -7.61 25.68
CA ASP A 283 -8.40 -8.46 26.62
C ASP A 283 -7.49 -9.50 25.94
N VAL A 284 -6.81 -9.09 24.86
CA VAL A 284 -5.92 -9.97 24.10
C VAL A 284 -4.69 -10.33 24.93
N ASP A 285 -4.51 -11.63 25.18
CA ASP A 285 -3.39 -12.17 25.96
C ASP A 285 -2.63 -13.25 25.18
N PHE A 286 -1.35 -12.99 24.90
CA PHE A 286 -0.44 -13.96 24.29
C PHE A 286 0.09 -14.91 25.37
N LYS A 287 -0.47 -16.12 25.42
CA LYS A 287 -0.18 -17.11 26.46
C LYS A 287 1.25 -17.68 26.40
N ASP A 288 1.79 -17.82 25.21
CA ASP A 288 3.17 -18.24 25.01
C ASP A 288 4.13 -17.07 25.28
N LYS A 289 5.13 -17.29 26.15
CA LYS A 289 6.04 -16.24 26.61
C LYS A 289 6.95 -15.72 25.50
N ASP A 290 7.41 -16.58 24.60
CA ASP A 290 8.32 -16.19 23.52
C ASP A 290 7.57 -15.40 22.45
N ILE A 291 6.36 -15.86 22.11
CA ILE A 291 5.44 -15.11 21.25
C ILE A 291 5.14 -13.75 21.86
N LYS A 292 4.70 -13.72 23.13
CA LYS A 292 4.36 -12.48 23.84
C LYS A 292 5.54 -11.51 23.82
N LYS A 293 6.73 -11.98 24.18
CA LYS A 293 7.95 -11.18 24.19
C LYS A 293 8.25 -10.61 22.81
N TYR A 294 8.17 -11.43 21.76
CA TYR A 294 8.40 -10.97 20.39
C TYR A 294 7.39 -9.89 19.98
N VAL A 295 6.10 -10.13 20.23
CA VAL A 295 5.04 -9.16 19.90
C VAL A 295 5.27 -7.84 20.64
N ASP A 296 5.50 -7.88 21.95
CA ASP A 296 5.72 -6.68 22.76
C ASP A 296 6.96 -5.89 22.33
N ASP A 297 8.06 -6.58 22.04
CA ASP A 297 9.35 -5.94 21.76
C ASP A 297 9.51 -5.49 20.30
N GLN A 298 8.92 -6.22 19.35
CA GLN A 298 9.14 -6.03 17.91
C GLN A 298 7.94 -5.45 17.17
N ILE A 299 6.71 -5.73 17.63
CA ILE A 299 5.48 -5.31 16.93
C ILE A 299 4.82 -4.15 17.67
N LEU A 300 4.64 -4.28 18.99
CA LEU A 300 3.92 -3.32 19.82
C LEU A 300 4.84 -2.35 20.58
N LYS A 301 6.14 -2.34 20.26
CA LYS A 301 7.07 -1.36 20.82
C LYS A 301 7.03 -0.07 20.00
N ALA A 302 6.54 1.01 20.61
CA ALA A 302 6.62 2.33 20.03
C ALA A 302 8.08 2.82 20.03
N LYS A 303 8.83 2.58 18.94
CA LYS A 303 10.16 3.17 18.71
C LYS A 303 10.02 4.65 18.39
#